data_AF-A0A814YN67-F1
#
_entry.id   AF-A0A814YN67-F1
#
_cell.length_a   1.000
_cell.length_b   1.000
_cell.length_c   1.000
_cell.angle_alpha   90.00
_cell.angle_beta   90.00
_cell.angle_gamma   90.00
#
_symmetry.space_group_name_H-M   'P 1'
#
loop_
_entity.id
_entity.type
_entity.pdbx_description
1 polymer ?
#
loop_
_entity_poly.entity_id
_entity_poly.type
_entity_poly.pdbx_seq_one_letter_code
_entity_poly.pdbx_strand_id
1 'polypeptide(L)'
;MRDDNYYVRSAAHAALGILGERATTNEVIVALLDALRDSASRVRWGACKALGNLCDRAATNEVILALLDAVRDDDGDVRCGACQALGKLSEKVATNEVIPVLLDAVHDGNSDVRWCAREALEKLGKKAATNEVIPVLLDALRDDNRNVRGEVCKAFRTLGEKAATNEVITALVNAVGDDNDDVRRGACETLGDLGERAARNEVFTALVNAVGDVNRNVRREACETLGKLGERAATNEVIAALLNAMRDGNADVRGDAYEALGNLGEKAATIEGFVALVNELSGTISDADHIYLNECLVRVMCSFDEMKQLKSETVEKLFYFIRNVTQFDLTPISLEHMSKVFLDSGIVRWLGLVAYVALLQGIAVTVKGSCIWIYDGKGSLEFNSDRPELLASLIEAFGNQKSAIECGWSSMQGSDN
;
A
#
# COMPACT_ATOMS: atom_id res chain seq x y z
N MET A 1 -36.21 -34.34 -11.34
CA MET A 1 -35.60 -34.20 -10.00
C MET A 1 -35.74 -35.46 -9.15
N ARG A 2 -36.83 -36.26 -9.27
CA ARG A 2 -37.03 -37.53 -8.53
C ARG A 2 -36.72 -38.79 -9.37
N ASP A 3 -35.75 -38.72 -10.26
CA ASP A 3 -35.36 -39.85 -11.12
C ASP A 3 -34.46 -40.83 -10.34
N ASP A 4 -34.55 -42.13 -10.59
CA ASP A 4 -33.69 -43.11 -9.89
C ASP A 4 -32.21 -42.94 -10.25
N ASN A 5 -31.90 -42.43 -11.44
CA ASN A 5 -30.55 -42.18 -11.90
C ASN A 5 -30.00 -40.85 -11.35
N TYR A 6 -28.98 -40.94 -10.51
CA TYR A 6 -28.35 -39.77 -9.89
C TYR A 6 -27.74 -38.79 -10.91
N TYR A 7 -27.31 -39.25 -12.09
CA TYR A 7 -26.84 -38.36 -13.16
C TYR A 7 -27.97 -37.48 -13.67
N VAL A 8 -29.17 -38.03 -13.84
CA VAL A 8 -30.36 -37.30 -14.29
C VAL A 8 -30.81 -36.31 -13.21
N ARG A 9 -30.78 -36.73 -11.94
CA ARG A 9 -31.05 -35.82 -10.81
C ARG A 9 -30.04 -34.68 -10.78
N SER A 10 -28.75 -34.96 -10.82
CA SER A 10 -27.68 -33.95 -10.77
C SER A 10 -27.78 -32.96 -11.94
N ALA A 11 -28.01 -33.45 -13.16
CA ALA A 11 -28.20 -32.62 -14.35
C ALA A 11 -29.42 -31.69 -14.23
N ALA A 12 -30.52 -32.18 -13.63
CA ALA A 12 -31.71 -31.37 -13.41
C ALA A 12 -31.44 -30.18 -12.46
N HIS A 13 -30.73 -30.40 -11.35
CA HIS A 13 -30.38 -29.33 -10.42
C HIS A 13 -29.34 -28.37 -11.03
N ALA A 14 -28.38 -28.88 -11.79
CA ALA A 14 -27.44 -28.04 -12.53
C ALA A 14 -28.17 -27.13 -13.53
N ALA A 15 -29.18 -27.64 -14.23
CA ALA A 15 -30.01 -26.85 -15.15
C ALA A 15 -30.76 -25.72 -14.41
N LEU A 16 -31.30 -25.99 -13.22
CA LEU A 16 -31.90 -24.95 -12.37
C LEU A 16 -30.89 -23.87 -11.99
N GLY A 17 -29.66 -24.27 -11.64
CA GLY A 17 -28.57 -23.34 -11.36
C GLY A 17 -28.15 -22.49 -12.57
N ILE A 18 -28.29 -23.00 -13.81
CA ILE A 18 -28.02 -22.23 -15.03
C ILE A 18 -29.14 -21.21 -15.29
N LEU A 19 -30.38 -21.57 -15.00
CA LEU A 19 -31.51 -20.64 -15.11
C LEU A 19 -31.40 -19.47 -14.10
N GLY A 20 -30.68 -19.69 -12.99
CA GLY A 20 -30.36 -18.67 -11.99
C GLY A 20 -31.63 -18.06 -11.40
N GLU A 21 -31.60 -16.75 -11.13
CA GLU A 21 -32.71 -16.02 -10.49
C GLU A 21 -34.09 -16.26 -11.13
N ARG A 22 -34.12 -16.53 -12.45
CA ARG A 22 -35.36 -16.76 -13.22
C ARG A 22 -36.10 -18.05 -12.82
N ALA A 23 -35.40 -19.01 -12.22
CA ALA A 23 -35.98 -20.24 -11.72
C ALA A 23 -36.38 -20.16 -10.24
N THR A 24 -36.22 -19.01 -9.57
CA THR A 24 -36.43 -18.95 -8.12
C THR A 24 -37.92 -18.99 -7.76
N THR A 25 -38.39 -20.17 -7.36
CA THR A 25 -39.70 -20.37 -6.73
C THR A 25 -39.54 -21.17 -5.43
N ASN A 26 -40.56 -21.16 -4.57
CA ASN A 26 -40.53 -21.93 -3.33
C ASN A 26 -40.40 -23.44 -3.60
N GLU A 27 -41.05 -23.94 -4.65
CA GLU A 27 -40.96 -25.35 -5.04
C GLU A 27 -39.54 -25.73 -5.47
N VAL A 28 -38.84 -24.83 -6.17
CA VAL A 28 -37.44 -25.02 -6.56
C VAL A 28 -36.53 -25.02 -5.33
N ILE A 29 -36.74 -24.09 -4.38
CA ILE A 29 -35.97 -24.05 -3.13
C ILE A 29 -36.17 -25.36 -2.34
N VAL A 30 -37.42 -25.80 -2.15
CA VAL A 30 -37.74 -27.05 -1.44
C VAL A 30 -37.09 -28.25 -2.13
N ALA A 31 -37.16 -28.34 -3.46
CA ALA A 31 -36.53 -29.43 -4.20
C ALA A 31 -35.00 -29.43 -4.07
N LEU A 32 -34.37 -28.26 -4.01
CA LEU A 32 -32.93 -28.15 -3.81
C LEU A 32 -32.52 -28.49 -2.37
N LEU A 33 -33.33 -28.11 -1.37
CA LEU A 33 -33.15 -28.52 0.03
C LEU A 33 -33.24 -30.04 0.19
N ASP A 34 -34.21 -30.68 -0.48
CA ASP A 34 -34.30 -32.14 -0.53
C ASP A 34 -33.06 -32.76 -1.21
N ALA A 35 -32.58 -32.14 -2.29
CA ALA A 35 -31.41 -32.61 -3.03
C ALA A 35 -30.08 -32.48 -2.24
N LEU A 36 -29.99 -31.55 -1.28
CA LEU A 36 -28.87 -31.49 -0.34
C LEU A 36 -28.81 -32.71 0.60
N ARG A 37 -29.89 -33.48 0.70
CA ARG A 37 -29.95 -34.72 1.52
C ARG A 37 -29.83 -35.99 0.67
N ASP A 38 -29.51 -35.87 -0.62
CA ASP A 38 -29.40 -37.02 -1.51
C ASP A 38 -28.21 -37.90 -1.16
N SER A 39 -28.38 -39.22 -1.29
CA SER A 39 -27.31 -40.22 -1.11
C SER A 39 -26.08 -39.97 -1.98
N ALA A 40 -26.25 -39.42 -3.19
CA ALA A 40 -25.16 -39.17 -4.14
C ALA A 40 -24.56 -37.78 -3.94
N SER A 41 -23.26 -37.70 -3.64
CA SER A 41 -22.55 -36.43 -3.44
C SER A 41 -22.65 -35.48 -4.64
N ARG A 42 -22.64 -36.02 -5.86
CA ARG A 42 -22.82 -35.22 -7.09
C ARG A 42 -24.17 -34.51 -7.17
N VAL A 43 -25.22 -35.07 -6.55
CA VAL A 43 -26.53 -34.41 -6.46
C VAL A 43 -26.48 -33.31 -5.40
N ARG A 44 -25.92 -33.60 -4.23
CA ARG A 44 -25.73 -32.60 -3.15
C ARG A 44 -24.88 -31.40 -3.59
N TRP A 45 -23.77 -31.65 -4.27
CA TRP A 45 -22.92 -30.64 -4.87
C TRP A 45 -23.68 -29.80 -5.90
N GLY A 46 -24.43 -30.46 -6.78
CA GLY A 46 -25.27 -29.78 -7.78
C GLY A 46 -26.32 -28.88 -7.14
N ALA A 47 -26.91 -29.32 -6.03
CA ALA A 47 -27.84 -28.53 -5.24
C ALA A 47 -27.18 -27.30 -4.60
N CYS A 48 -25.99 -27.45 -3.98
CA CYS A 48 -25.22 -26.31 -3.46
C CYS A 48 -24.97 -25.25 -4.55
N LYS A 49 -24.45 -25.70 -5.70
CA LYS A 49 -24.15 -24.82 -6.83
C LYS A 49 -25.39 -24.10 -7.35
N ALA A 50 -26.51 -24.82 -7.45
CA ALA A 50 -27.77 -24.25 -7.89
C ALA A 50 -28.30 -23.21 -6.89
N LEU A 51 -28.32 -23.51 -5.59
CA LEU A 51 -28.71 -22.57 -4.53
C LEU A 51 -27.87 -21.29 -4.56
N GLY A 52 -26.55 -21.42 -4.71
CA GLY A 52 -25.66 -20.26 -4.84
C GLY A 52 -25.95 -19.39 -6.07
N ASN A 53 -26.37 -20.00 -7.18
CA ASN A 53 -26.71 -19.28 -8.42
C ASN A 53 -28.13 -18.68 -8.43
N LEU A 54 -28.99 -19.07 -7.48
CA LEU A 54 -30.27 -18.40 -7.24
C LEU A 54 -30.09 -17.06 -6.48
N CYS A 55 -28.87 -16.81 -5.96
CA CYS A 55 -28.47 -15.57 -5.29
C CYS A 55 -29.43 -15.16 -4.17
N ASP A 56 -29.67 -13.86 -3.99
CA ASP A 56 -30.36 -13.26 -2.85
C ASP A 56 -31.79 -13.75 -2.64
N ARG A 57 -32.46 -14.23 -3.70
CA ARG A 57 -33.82 -14.76 -3.61
C ARG A 57 -33.92 -16.10 -2.88
N ALA A 58 -32.81 -16.84 -2.80
CA ALA A 58 -32.73 -18.09 -2.07
C ALA A 58 -32.13 -17.94 -0.65
N ALA A 59 -31.75 -16.72 -0.22
CA ALA A 59 -31.13 -16.47 1.08
C ALA A 59 -32.13 -16.51 2.25
N THR A 60 -32.85 -17.62 2.41
CA THR A 60 -33.71 -17.89 3.58
C THR A 60 -32.91 -18.58 4.69
N ASN A 61 -33.36 -18.48 5.93
CA ASN A 61 -32.69 -19.14 7.07
C ASN A 61 -32.60 -20.66 6.88
N GLU A 62 -33.62 -21.30 6.29
CA GLU A 62 -33.60 -22.73 6.00
C GLU A 62 -32.49 -23.11 5.00
N VAL A 63 -32.30 -22.31 3.95
CA VAL A 63 -31.22 -22.51 2.98
C VAL A 63 -29.86 -22.28 3.62
N ILE A 64 -29.71 -21.24 4.44
CA ILE A 64 -28.46 -20.96 5.14
C ILE A 64 -28.10 -22.13 6.05
N LEU A 65 -29.02 -22.61 6.89
CA LEU A 65 -28.78 -23.76 7.78
C LEU A 65 -28.42 -25.03 6.99
N ALA A 66 -29.14 -25.32 5.91
CA ALA A 66 -28.84 -26.49 5.08
C ALA A 66 -27.48 -26.39 4.37
N LEU A 67 -27.07 -25.19 3.96
CA LEU A 67 -25.72 -24.97 3.41
C LEU A 67 -24.65 -25.06 4.49
N LEU A 68 -24.90 -24.61 5.73
CA LEU A 68 -23.98 -24.78 6.84
C LEU A 68 -23.76 -26.26 7.19
N ASP A 69 -24.80 -27.08 7.14
CA ASP A 69 -24.67 -28.54 7.25
C ASP A 69 -23.84 -29.10 6.09
N ALA A 70 -24.05 -28.62 4.86
CA ALA A 70 -23.31 -29.06 3.68
C ALA A 70 -21.82 -28.65 3.68
N VAL A 71 -21.43 -27.59 4.41
CA VAL A 71 -20.00 -27.26 4.64
C VAL A 71 -19.30 -28.36 5.45
N ARG A 72 -20.05 -29.20 6.19
CA ARG A 72 -19.53 -30.33 6.97
C ARG A 72 -19.76 -31.69 6.32
N ASP A 73 -20.10 -31.72 5.03
CA ASP A 73 -20.36 -32.95 4.29
C ASP A 73 -19.10 -33.85 4.21
N ASP A 74 -19.28 -35.17 4.14
CA ASP A 74 -18.17 -36.12 4.00
C ASP A 74 -17.39 -35.93 2.68
N ASP A 75 -18.07 -35.47 1.62
CA ASP A 75 -17.51 -35.27 0.29
C ASP A 75 -16.95 -33.85 0.10
N GLY A 76 -15.68 -33.76 -0.31
CA GLY A 76 -14.99 -32.48 -0.45
C GLY A 76 -15.55 -31.56 -1.54
N ASP A 77 -16.14 -32.10 -2.62
CA ASP A 77 -16.76 -31.28 -3.65
C ASP A 77 -18.01 -30.60 -3.08
N VAL A 78 -18.81 -31.33 -2.29
CA VAL A 78 -20.00 -30.80 -1.63
C VAL A 78 -19.62 -29.67 -0.68
N ARG A 79 -18.61 -29.87 0.17
CA ARG A 79 -18.12 -28.82 1.08
C ARG A 79 -17.66 -27.56 0.35
N CYS A 80 -16.93 -27.71 -0.77
CA CYS A 80 -16.50 -26.57 -1.59
C CYS A 80 -17.70 -25.86 -2.21
N GLY A 81 -18.65 -26.63 -2.75
CA GLY A 81 -19.88 -26.12 -3.34
C GLY A 81 -20.72 -25.34 -2.33
N ALA A 82 -20.79 -25.80 -1.07
CA ALA A 82 -21.49 -25.14 0.01
C ALA A 82 -20.82 -23.80 0.37
N CYS A 83 -19.49 -23.77 0.53
CA CYS A 83 -18.74 -22.54 0.75
C CYS A 83 -18.96 -21.53 -0.39
N GLN A 84 -18.86 -21.97 -1.65
CA GLN A 84 -19.12 -21.11 -2.81
C GLN A 84 -20.55 -20.56 -2.81
N ALA A 85 -21.53 -21.38 -2.44
CA ALA A 85 -22.93 -20.96 -2.36
C ALA A 85 -23.10 -19.87 -1.31
N LEU A 86 -22.60 -20.08 -0.09
CA LEU A 86 -22.67 -19.10 1.00
C LEU A 86 -22.02 -17.75 0.61
N GLY A 87 -20.87 -17.76 -0.06
CA GLY A 87 -20.23 -16.53 -0.54
C GLY A 87 -20.97 -15.81 -1.68
N LYS A 88 -21.79 -16.52 -2.46
CA LYS A 88 -22.59 -15.94 -3.55
C LYS A 88 -23.89 -15.32 -3.05
N LEU A 89 -24.49 -15.88 -2.00
CA LEU A 89 -25.72 -15.35 -1.40
C LEU A 89 -25.53 -13.91 -0.86
N SER A 90 -26.66 -13.25 -0.58
CA SER A 90 -26.72 -11.84 -0.15
C SER A 90 -25.95 -11.55 1.14
N GLU A 91 -25.78 -10.26 1.45
CA GLU A 91 -25.29 -9.75 2.73
C GLU A 91 -26.00 -10.32 3.97
N LYS A 92 -27.25 -10.79 3.85
CA LYS A 92 -27.99 -11.42 4.96
C LYS A 92 -27.34 -12.70 5.50
N VAL A 93 -26.39 -13.27 4.76
CA VAL A 93 -25.66 -14.49 5.14
C VAL A 93 -24.40 -14.17 5.94
N ALA A 94 -23.96 -12.91 6.02
CA ALA A 94 -22.83 -12.49 6.85
C ALA A 94 -23.21 -12.41 8.34
N THR A 95 -23.56 -13.55 8.93
CA THR A 95 -24.00 -13.68 10.32
C THR A 95 -22.95 -14.37 11.20
N ASN A 96 -23.12 -14.22 12.51
CA ASN A 96 -22.26 -14.82 13.53
C ASN A 96 -22.31 -16.35 13.54
N GLU A 97 -23.28 -16.96 12.85
CA GLU A 97 -23.39 -18.42 12.69
C GLU A 97 -22.59 -18.91 11.48
N VAL A 98 -22.53 -18.12 10.40
CA VAL A 98 -21.88 -18.52 9.14
C VAL A 98 -20.37 -18.32 9.20
N ILE A 99 -19.92 -17.21 9.77
CA ILE A 99 -18.49 -16.85 9.80
C ILE A 99 -17.64 -17.94 10.50
N PRO A 100 -17.99 -18.46 11.70
CA PRO A 100 -17.21 -19.52 12.34
C PRO A 100 -17.10 -20.80 11.49
N VAL A 101 -18.18 -21.18 10.81
CA VAL A 101 -18.21 -22.40 9.97
C VAL A 101 -17.30 -22.24 8.75
N LEU A 102 -17.28 -21.05 8.14
CA LEU A 102 -16.36 -20.77 7.04
C LEU A 102 -14.91 -20.65 7.51
N LEU A 103 -14.65 -20.10 8.70
CA LEU A 103 -13.31 -20.07 9.29
C LEU A 103 -12.77 -21.48 9.54
N ASP A 104 -13.60 -22.38 10.08
CA ASP A 104 -13.24 -23.80 10.24
C ASP A 104 -12.93 -24.46 8.88
N ALA A 105 -13.71 -24.15 7.84
CA ALA A 105 -13.48 -24.66 6.49
C ALA A 105 -12.17 -24.16 5.82
N VAL A 106 -11.53 -23.09 6.33
CA VAL A 106 -10.18 -22.68 5.88
C VAL A 106 -9.13 -23.74 6.25
N HIS A 107 -9.45 -24.69 7.13
CA HIS A 107 -8.57 -25.78 7.57
C HIS A 107 -8.92 -27.14 6.97
N ASP A 108 -9.85 -27.16 6.03
CA ASP A 108 -10.26 -28.41 5.42
C ASP A 108 -9.07 -29.20 4.82
N GLY A 109 -9.11 -30.52 4.92
CA GLY A 109 -8.10 -31.39 4.32
C GLY A 109 -7.97 -31.21 2.80
N ASN A 110 -9.06 -30.83 2.12
CA ASN A 110 -9.11 -30.57 0.70
C ASN A 110 -8.72 -29.10 0.37
N SER A 111 -7.74 -28.91 -0.51
CA SER A 111 -7.28 -27.59 -0.95
C SER A 111 -8.35 -26.73 -1.60
N ASP A 112 -9.26 -27.34 -2.35
CA ASP A 112 -10.32 -26.62 -3.04
C ASP A 112 -11.31 -26.06 -2.03
N VAL A 113 -11.68 -26.84 -1.00
CA VAL A 113 -12.54 -26.38 0.09
C VAL A 113 -11.90 -25.19 0.81
N ARG A 114 -10.61 -25.28 1.14
CA ARG A 114 -9.90 -24.16 1.77
C ARG A 114 -9.91 -22.90 0.88
N TRP A 115 -9.78 -23.06 -0.44
CA TRP A 115 -9.87 -21.94 -1.38
C TRP A 115 -11.30 -21.35 -1.40
N CYS A 116 -12.30 -22.21 -1.56
CA CYS A 116 -13.72 -21.86 -1.56
C CYS A 116 -14.12 -21.11 -0.28
N ALA A 117 -13.64 -21.54 0.89
CA ALA A 117 -13.91 -20.91 2.18
C ALA A 117 -13.33 -19.49 2.28
N ARG A 118 -12.07 -19.30 1.85
CA ARG A 118 -11.43 -17.97 1.79
C ARG A 118 -12.17 -17.01 0.87
N GLU A 119 -12.51 -17.48 -0.33
CA GLU A 119 -13.26 -16.69 -1.30
C GLU A 119 -14.65 -16.30 -0.76
N ALA A 120 -15.30 -17.20 -0.02
CA ALA A 120 -16.58 -16.92 0.63
C ALA A 120 -16.44 -15.87 1.74
N LEU A 121 -15.44 -15.99 2.61
CA LEU A 121 -15.16 -15.01 3.67
C LEU A 121 -14.85 -13.62 3.10
N GLU A 122 -14.05 -13.54 2.03
CA GLU A 122 -13.76 -12.26 1.37
C GLU A 122 -15.03 -11.61 0.79
N LYS A 123 -15.85 -12.38 0.07
CA LYS A 123 -17.11 -11.88 -0.49
C LYS A 123 -18.08 -11.44 0.59
N LEU A 124 -18.18 -12.20 1.67
CA LEU A 124 -19.02 -11.83 2.82
C LEU A 124 -18.47 -10.60 3.53
N GLY A 125 -17.16 -10.44 3.69
CA GLY A 125 -16.55 -9.23 4.25
C GLY A 125 -16.93 -7.98 3.46
N LYS A 126 -16.90 -8.04 2.12
CA LYS A 126 -17.31 -6.90 1.25
C LYS A 126 -18.80 -6.57 1.39
N LYS A 127 -19.62 -7.60 1.59
CA LYS A 127 -21.08 -7.49 1.72
C LYS A 127 -21.53 -7.22 3.16
N ALA A 128 -20.69 -7.45 4.16
CA ALA A 128 -21.06 -7.40 5.56
C ALA A 128 -21.43 -5.96 5.95
N ALA A 129 -22.73 -5.76 6.15
CA ALA A 129 -23.28 -4.49 6.59
C ALA A 129 -23.16 -4.29 8.11
N THR A 130 -22.82 -5.33 8.88
CA THR A 130 -23.12 -5.41 10.31
C THR A 130 -21.88 -5.48 11.19
N ASN A 131 -21.90 -4.76 12.31
CA ASN A 131 -20.87 -4.82 13.36
C ASN A 131 -20.89 -6.16 14.14
N GLU A 132 -21.91 -6.99 13.93
CA GLU A 132 -22.13 -8.24 14.66
C GLU A 132 -21.02 -9.27 14.45
N VAL A 133 -20.36 -9.23 13.29
CA VAL A 133 -19.26 -10.18 12.95
C VAL A 133 -17.94 -9.81 13.61
N ILE A 134 -17.75 -8.57 14.06
CA ILE A 134 -16.47 -8.10 14.62
C ILE A 134 -16.05 -8.90 15.85
N PRO A 135 -16.92 -9.14 16.87
CA PRO A 135 -16.57 -9.97 18.02
C PRO A 135 -16.10 -11.38 17.66
N VAL A 136 -16.73 -12.00 16.65
CA VAL A 136 -16.38 -13.35 16.18
C VAL A 136 -15.00 -13.35 15.53
N LEU A 137 -14.73 -12.37 14.67
CA LEU A 137 -13.43 -12.21 14.02
C LEU A 137 -12.33 -11.88 15.04
N LEU A 138 -12.62 -11.09 16.07
CA LEU A 138 -11.67 -10.78 17.14
C LEU A 138 -11.26 -12.03 17.93
N ASP A 139 -12.21 -12.92 18.20
CA ASP A 139 -11.92 -14.20 18.86
C ASP A 139 -11.08 -15.11 17.96
N ALA A 140 -11.44 -15.20 16.67
CA ALA A 140 -10.72 -15.99 15.68
C ALA A 140 -9.29 -15.48 15.39
N LEU A 141 -8.97 -14.21 15.68
CA LEU A 141 -7.58 -13.73 15.60
C LEU A 141 -6.67 -14.39 16.65
N ARG A 142 -7.23 -15.10 17.64
CA ARG A 142 -6.51 -15.86 18.67
C ARG A 142 -6.50 -17.35 18.42
N ASP A 143 -6.99 -17.79 17.25
CA ASP A 143 -7.02 -19.21 16.90
C ASP A 143 -5.61 -19.79 16.83
N ASP A 144 -5.45 -21.05 17.26
CA ASP A 144 -4.15 -21.75 17.22
C ASP A 144 -3.61 -21.88 15.79
N ASN A 145 -4.49 -21.87 14.79
CA ASN A 145 -4.13 -22.02 13.40
C ASN A 145 -3.87 -20.68 12.70
N ARG A 146 -2.61 -20.48 12.31
CA ARG A 146 -2.13 -19.32 11.55
C ARG A 146 -2.95 -19.00 10.30
N ASN A 147 -3.53 -20.00 9.62
CA ASN A 147 -4.32 -19.75 8.43
C ASN A 147 -5.62 -19.01 8.79
N VAL A 148 -6.27 -19.33 9.91
CA VAL A 148 -7.49 -18.62 10.34
C VAL A 148 -7.11 -17.21 10.76
N ARG A 149 -6.06 -17.05 11.58
CA ARG A 149 -5.58 -15.72 11.98
C ARG A 149 -5.26 -14.82 10.77
N GLY A 150 -4.60 -15.36 9.75
CA GLY A 150 -4.26 -14.63 8.52
C GLY A 150 -5.49 -14.26 7.68
N GLU A 151 -6.48 -15.14 7.56
CA GLU A 151 -7.74 -14.82 6.87
C GLU A 151 -8.58 -13.81 7.66
N VAL A 152 -8.52 -13.83 8.98
CA VAL A 152 -9.17 -12.82 9.84
C VAL A 152 -8.60 -11.43 9.59
N CYS A 153 -7.26 -11.29 9.47
CA CYS A 153 -6.66 -10.01 9.07
C CYS A 153 -7.25 -9.50 7.74
N LYS A 154 -7.29 -10.36 6.71
CA LYS A 154 -7.88 -10.01 5.41
C LYS A 154 -9.37 -9.65 5.51
N ALA A 155 -10.12 -10.35 6.36
CA ALA A 155 -11.53 -10.05 6.60
C ALA A 155 -11.71 -8.65 7.21
N PHE A 156 -10.91 -8.28 8.21
CA PHE A 156 -10.92 -6.92 8.77
C PHE A 156 -10.57 -5.85 7.73
N ARG A 157 -9.56 -6.12 6.90
CA ARG A 157 -9.20 -5.24 5.78
C ARG A 157 -10.35 -5.01 4.82
N THR A 158 -11.05 -6.10 4.48
CA THR A 158 -12.20 -6.07 3.57
C THR A 158 -13.41 -5.34 4.16
N LEU A 159 -13.60 -5.41 5.48
CA LEU A 159 -14.61 -4.64 6.21
C LEU A 159 -14.31 -3.12 6.22
N GLY A 160 -13.05 -2.73 6.01
CA GLY A 160 -12.61 -1.34 5.88
C GLY A 160 -12.96 -0.49 7.11
N GLU A 161 -13.52 0.70 6.88
CA GLU A 161 -13.85 1.67 7.95
C GLU A 161 -14.68 1.08 9.11
N LYS A 162 -15.52 0.07 8.84
CA LYS A 162 -16.34 -0.59 9.88
C LYS A 162 -15.48 -1.36 10.88
N ALA A 163 -14.38 -1.93 10.41
CA ALA A 163 -13.42 -2.64 11.25
C ALA A 163 -12.46 -1.68 11.99
N ALA A 164 -12.45 -0.37 11.69
CA ALA A 164 -11.54 0.60 12.31
C ALA A 164 -11.91 0.99 13.76
N THR A 165 -12.33 0.03 14.58
CA THR A 165 -12.62 0.17 16.00
C THR A 165 -11.34 0.07 16.84
N ASN A 166 -11.39 0.50 18.11
CA ASN A 166 -10.21 0.44 18.97
C ASN A 166 -9.82 -1.00 19.27
N GLU A 167 -10.81 -1.84 19.52
CA GLU A 167 -10.65 -3.26 19.83
C GLU A 167 -9.96 -4.00 18.69
N VAL A 168 -10.38 -3.75 17.44
CA VAL A 168 -9.73 -4.33 16.24
C VAL A 168 -8.32 -3.82 16.04
N ILE A 169 -8.09 -2.51 16.21
CA ILE A 169 -6.73 -1.95 16.06
C ILE A 169 -5.78 -2.54 17.10
N THR A 170 -6.19 -2.63 18.37
CA THR A 170 -5.38 -3.27 19.43
C THR A 170 -5.14 -4.75 19.13
N ALA A 171 -6.14 -5.46 18.61
CA ALA A 171 -5.98 -6.87 18.23
C ALA A 171 -5.00 -7.04 17.06
N LEU A 172 -5.08 -6.18 16.04
CA LEU A 172 -4.14 -6.17 14.91
C LEU A 172 -2.72 -5.79 15.35
N VAL A 173 -2.55 -4.85 16.30
CA VAL A 173 -1.25 -4.52 16.90
C VAL A 173 -0.60 -5.75 17.53
N ASN A 174 -1.38 -6.59 18.22
CA ASN A 174 -0.86 -7.85 18.75
C ASN A 174 -0.50 -8.84 17.62
N ALA A 175 -1.32 -8.91 16.56
CA ALA A 175 -1.07 -9.77 15.41
C ALA A 175 0.15 -9.35 14.56
N VAL A 176 0.60 -8.09 14.63
CA VAL A 176 1.89 -7.67 14.07
C VAL A 176 3.06 -8.39 14.76
N GLY A 177 2.89 -8.87 16.00
CA GLY A 177 3.86 -9.67 16.75
C GLY A 177 3.63 -11.19 16.68
N ASP A 178 2.77 -11.67 15.78
CA ASP A 178 2.41 -13.09 15.65
C ASP A 178 3.62 -14.00 15.31
N ASP A 179 3.57 -15.27 15.70
CA ASP A 179 4.65 -16.22 15.42
C ASP A 179 4.79 -16.54 13.92
N ASN A 180 3.70 -16.39 13.15
CA ASN A 180 3.67 -16.63 11.72
C ASN A 180 3.79 -15.34 10.89
N ASP A 181 4.66 -15.38 9.89
CA ASP A 181 4.97 -14.23 9.02
C ASP A 181 3.81 -13.80 8.12
N ASP A 182 2.96 -14.72 7.65
CA ASP A 182 1.79 -14.36 6.85
C ASP A 182 0.75 -13.59 7.69
N VAL A 183 0.61 -13.94 8.97
CA VAL A 183 -0.27 -13.24 9.91
C VAL A 183 0.31 -11.85 10.22
N ARG A 184 1.60 -11.75 10.55
CA ARG A 184 2.27 -10.46 10.78
C ARG A 184 2.11 -9.52 9.60
N ARG A 185 2.41 -10.02 8.39
CA ARG A 185 2.26 -9.26 7.14
C ARG A 185 0.80 -8.83 6.93
N GLY A 186 -0.15 -9.75 7.08
CA GLY A 186 -1.57 -9.46 6.94
C GLY A 186 -2.06 -8.40 7.93
N ALA A 187 -1.53 -8.41 9.16
CA ALA A 187 -1.86 -7.41 10.18
C ALA A 187 -1.31 -6.02 9.82
N CYS A 188 -0.06 -5.93 9.35
CA CYS A 188 0.52 -4.69 8.81
C CYS A 188 -0.34 -4.13 7.67
N GLU A 189 -0.57 -4.94 6.63
CA GLU A 189 -1.37 -4.57 5.45
C GLU A 189 -2.76 -4.04 5.86
N THR A 190 -3.40 -4.74 6.80
CA THR A 190 -4.72 -4.34 7.32
C THR A 190 -4.67 -3.01 8.05
N LEU A 191 -3.67 -2.77 8.92
CA LEU A 191 -3.53 -1.51 9.64
C LEU A 191 -3.33 -0.33 8.68
N GLY A 192 -2.60 -0.52 7.58
CA GLY A 192 -2.44 0.51 6.55
C GLY A 192 -3.75 0.85 5.85
N ASP A 193 -4.51 -0.19 5.46
CA ASP A 193 -5.79 -0.02 4.75
C ASP A 193 -6.92 0.51 5.65
N LEU A 194 -6.81 0.39 6.98
CA LEU A 194 -7.70 1.08 7.94
C LEU A 194 -7.42 2.60 8.04
N GLY A 195 -6.32 3.07 7.44
CA GLY A 195 -6.01 4.48 7.22
C GLY A 195 -5.87 5.29 8.52
N GLU A 196 -6.36 6.53 8.51
CA GLU A 196 -6.14 7.51 9.59
C GLU A 196 -6.56 7.02 10.98
N ARG A 197 -7.57 6.13 11.06
CA ARG A 197 -8.05 5.60 12.35
C ARG A 197 -7.01 4.71 13.03
N ALA A 198 -6.13 4.08 12.26
CA ALA A 198 -5.02 3.27 12.74
C ALA A 198 -3.75 4.08 13.03
N ALA A 199 -3.69 5.37 12.68
CA ALA A 199 -2.53 6.23 12.91
C ALA A 199 -2.35 6.61 14.41
N ARG A 200 -1.86 5.65 15.21
CA ARG A 200 -1.72 5.72 16.67
C ARG A 200 -0.32 5.28 17.11
N ASN A 201 0.15 5.78 18.25
CA ASN A 201 1.49 5.47 18.76
C ASN A 201 1.74 3.97 18.99
N GLU A 202 0.75 3.21 19.45
CA GLU A 202 0.86 1.75 19.61
C GLU A 202 1.05 1.03 18.27
N VAL A 203 0.39 1.51 17.22
CA VAL A 203 0.55 1.00 15.84
C VAL A 203 1.94 1.35 15.31
N PHE A 204 2.39 2.59 15.49
CA PHE A 204 3.73 2.99 15.06
C PHE A 204 4.82 2.18 15.76
N THR A 205 4.67 1.93 17.07
CA THR A 205 5.62 1.10 17.84
C THR A 205 5.68 -0.32 17.29
N ALA A 206 4.52 -0.94 17.01
CA ALA A 206 4.46 -2.27 16.44
C ALA A 206 5.06 -2.33 15.03
N LEU A 207 4.75 -1.36 14.17
CA LEU A 207 5.28 -1.28 12.82
C LEU A 207 6.78 -1.03 12.79
N VAL A 208 7.33 -0.21 13.70
CA VAL A 208 8.78 -0.02 13.86
C VAL A 208 9.49 -1.35 14.15
N ASN A 209 8.91 -2.19 15.00
CA ASN A 209 9.46 -3.52 15.24
C ASN A 209 9.36 -4.40 13.98
N ALA A 210 8.24 -4.33 13.24
CA ALA A 210 8.02 -5.08 12.01
C ALA A 210 8.93 -4.65 10.85
N VAL A 211 9.38 -3.39 10.81
CA VAL A 211 10.44 -2.93 9.89
C VAL A 211 11.75 -3.70 10.11
N GLY A 212 12.00 -4.20 11.33
CA GLY A 212 13.14 -5.04 11.67
C GLY A 212 12.89 -6.56 11.61
N ASP A 213 11.77 -7.00 11.04
CA ASP A 213 11.36 -8.41 11.04
C ASP A 213 12.34 -9.34 10.31
N VAL A 214 12.42 -10.60 10.74
CA VAL A 214 13.25 -11.62 10.08
C VAL A 214 12.81 -11.89 8.64
N ASN A 215 11.52 -11.79 8.35
CA ASN A 215 10.94 -12.03 7.04
C ASN A 215 10.87 -10.73 6.23
N ARG A 216 11.50 -10.74 5.05
CA ARG A 216 11.52 -9.60 4.13
C ARG A 216 10.13 -9.09 3.74
N ASN A 217 9.14 -9.99 3.62
CA ASN A 217 7.79 -9.60 3.21
C ASN A 217 7.08 -8.81 4.32
N VAL A 218 7.37 -9.12 5.59
CA VAL A 218 6.85 -8.37 6.75
C VAL A 218 7.54 -7.01 6.82
N ARG A 219 8.88 -6.95 6.66
CA ARG A 219 9.61 -5.67 6.63
C ARG A 219 9.09 -4.74 5.53
N ARG A 220 8.94 -5.29 4.33
CA ARG A 220 8.41 -4.60 3.15
C ARG A 220 7.03 -3.99 3.45
N GLU A 221 6.11 -4.83 3.92
CA GLU A 221 4.75 -4.41 4.25
C GLU A 221 4.70 -3.38 5.39
N ALA A 222 5.59 -3.48 6.38
CA ALA A 222 5.69 -2.51 7.46
C ALA A 222 6.14 -1.13 6.95
N CYS A 223 7.12 -1.07 6.05
CA CYS A 223 7.53 0.16 5.37
C CYS A 223 6.35 0.75 4.57
N GLU A 224 5.71 -0.06 3.71
CA GLU A 224 4.56 0.36 2.90
C GLU A 224 3.42 0.91 3.79
N THR A 225 3.13 0.22 4.89
CA THR A 225 2.10 0.62 5.86
C THR A 225 2.41 1.95 6.53
N LEU A 226 3.66 2.17 6.96
CA LEU A 226 4.08 3.45 7.55
C LEU A 226 3.95 4.60 6.53
N GLY A 227 4.27 4.34 5.26
CA GLY A 227 4.04 5.28 4.16
C GLY A 227 2.57 5.61 3.95
N LYS A 228 1.67 4.60 3.96
CA LYS A 228 0.21 4.80 3.85
C LYS A 228 -0.38 5.63 5.00
N LEU A 229 0.17 5.50 6.21
CA LEU A 229 -0.25 6.30 7.37
C LEU A 229 0.27 7.76 7.31
N GLY A 230 1.22 8.04 6.42
CA GLY A 230 1.68 9.38 6.05
C GLY A 230 2.21 10.21 7.22
N GLU A 231 2.05 11.53 7.14
CA GLU A 231 2.58 12.51 8.12
C GLU A 231 2.23 12.24 9.59
N ARG A 232 1.17 11.46 9.86
CA ARG A 232 0.78 11.10 11.23
C ARG A 232 1.74 10.09 11.85
N ALA A 233 2.37 9.25 11.02
CA ALA A 233 3.39 8.29 11.43
C ALA A 233 4.79 8.90 11.59
N ALA A 234 4.99 10.18 11.23
CA ALA A 234 6.28 10.85 11.23
C ALA A 234 6.79 11.17 12.65
N THR A 235 7.13 10.12 13.39
CA THR A 235 7.82 10.15 14.68
C THR A 235 9.32 9.89 14.47
N ASN A 236 10.15 10.32 15.41
CA ASN A 236 11.61 10.12 15.30
C ASN A 236 11.97 8.64 15.22
N GLU A 237 11.25 7.78 15.96
CA GLU A 237 11.44 6.33 15.97
C GLU A 237 11.10 5.71 14.62
N VAL A 238 9.99 6.13 14.00
CA VAL A 238 9.59 5.68 12.66
C VAL A 238 10.62 6.12 11.61
N ILE A 239 11.03 7.40 11.65
CA ILE A 239 12.03 7.92 10.72
C ILE A 239 13.34 7.15 10.87
N ALA A 240 13.84 6.95 12.09
CA ALA A 240 15.06 6.19 12.33
C ALA A 240 14.97 4.74 11.85
N ALA A 241 13.81 4.07 12.03
CA ALA A 241 13.59 2.72 11.54
C ALA A 241 13.63 2.65 10.01
N LEU A 242 12.94 3.56 9.32
CA LEU A 242 12.92 3.62 7.87
C LEU A 242 14.30 3.97 7.29
N LEU A 243 15.04 4.88 7.92
CA LEU A 243 16.42 5.20 7.52
C LEU A 243 17.35 3.98 7.59
N ASN A 244 17.15 3.09 8.56
CA ASN A 244 17.87 1.82 8.62
C ASN A 244 17.41 0.85 7.52
N ALA A 245 16.11 0.80 7.24
CA ALA A 245 15.53 -0.06 6.19
C ALA A 245 15.97 0.32 4.77
N MET A 246 16.42 1.56 4.54
CA MET A 246 17.08 1.94 3.27
C MET A 246 18.34 1.12 2.96
N ARG A 247 18.92 0.46 3.97
CA ARG A 247 20.11 -0.41 3.82
C ARG A 247 19.76 -1.89 3.87
N ASP A 248 18.49 -2.23 3.72
CA ASP A 248 18.04 -3.63 3.74
C ASP A 248 18.68 -4.44 2.61
N GLY A 249 18.95 -5.72 2.89
CA GLY A 249 19.49 -6.64 1.90
C GLY A 249 18.52 -6.95 0.75
N ASN A 250 17.22 -6.69 0.91
CA ASN A 250 16.21 -6.87 -0.12
C ASN A 250 15.82 -5.53 -0.77
N ALA A 251 15.80 -5.51 -2.11
CA ALA A 251 15.53 -4.30 -2.89
C ALA A 251 14.10 -3.77 -2.70
N ASP A 252 13.10 -4.65 -2.57
CA ASP A 252 11.71 -4.23 -2.38
C ASP A 252 11.54 -3.51 -1.04
N VAL A 253 12.19 -3.99 0.03
CA VAL A 253 12.19 -3.32 1.34
C VAL A 253 12.83 -1.92 1.26
N ARG A 254 13.94 -1.77 0.52
CA ARG A 254 14.58 -0.47 0.33
C ARG A 254 13.68 0.50 -0.42
N GLY A 255 13.08 0.05 -1.52
CA GLY A 255 12.12 0.82 -2.31
C GLY A 255 10.98 1.37 -1.45
N ASP A 256 10.34 0.49 -0.67
CA ASP A 256 9.23 0.87 0.20
C ASP A 256 9.68 1.77 1.36
N ALA A 257 10.92 1.64 1.84
CA ALA A 257 11.49 2.55 2.84
C ALA A 257 11.68 3.98 2.28
N TYR A 258 12.20 4.11 1.06
CA TYR A 258 12.33 5.41 0.38
C TYR A 258 10.95 6.05 0.14
N GLU A 259 9.98 5.27 -0.35
CA GLU A 259 8.62 5.74 -0.58
C GLU A 259 7.96 6.18 0.72
N ALA A 260 8.08 5.38 1.79
CA ALA A 260 7.53 5.71 3.10
C ALA A 260 8.10 7.02 3.63
N LEU A 261 9.43 7.20 3.61
CA LEU A 261 10.07 8.46 4.03
C LEU A 261 9.56 9.67 3.25
N GLY A 262 9.32 9.52 1.94
CA GLY A 262 8.72 10.57 1.12
C GLY A 262 7.27 10.89 1.51
N ASN A 263 6.49 9.86 1.84
CA ASN A 263 5.07 10.00 2.21
C ASN A 263 4.85 10.54 3.64
N LEU A 264 5.88 10.49 4.51
CA LEU A 264 5.86 11.11 5.84
C LEU A 264 5.93 12.66 5.80
N GLY A 265 6.21 13.25 4.64
CA GLY A 265 6.18 14.71 4.42
C GLY A 265 7.27 15.49 5.17
N GLU A 266 7.00 16.77 5.45
CA GLU A 266 7.94 17.73 6.07
C GLU A 266 8.56 17.22 7.37
N LYS A 267 7.79 16.45 8.15
CA LYS A 267 8.28 15.93 9.44
C LYS A 267 9.37 14.87 9.29
N ALA A 268 9.45 14.17 8.16
CA ALA A 268 10.56 13.27 7.88
C ALA A 268 11.81 13.97 7.37
N ALA A 269 11.68 15.24 6.95
CA ALA A 269 12.80 16.07 6.53
C ALA A 269 13.61 16.56 7.74
N THR A 270 14.27 15.64 8.43
CA THR A 270 15.25 15.95 9.47
C THR A 270 16.62 16.13 8.84
N ILE A 271 17.49 16.97 9.43
CA ILE A 271 18.89 17.09 8.99
C ILE A 271 19.57 15.70 8.93
N GLU A 272 19.35 14.88 9.96
CA GLU A 272 19.92 13.54 10.05
C GLU A 272 19.42 12.62 8.94
N GLY A 273 18.11 12.61 8.69
CA GLY A 273 17.50 11.84 7.60
C GLY A 273 18.00 12.29 6.23
N PHE A 274 18.09 13.60 6.00
CA PHE A 274 18.63 14.14 4.76
C PHE A 274 20.09 13.74 4.53
N VAL A 275 20.93 13.87 5.56
CA VAL A 275 22.33 13.45 5.50
C VAL A 275 22.44 11.94 5.23
N ALA A 276 21.58 11.12 5.84
CA ALA A 276 21.53 9.68 5.58
C ALA A 276 21.16 9.37 4.13
N LEU A 277 20.13 10.02 3.58
CA LEU A 277 19.70 9.87 2.18
C LEU A 277 20.84 10.27 1.20
N VAL A 278 21.49 11.41 1.43
CA VAL A 278 22.63 11.86 0.60
C VAL A 278 23.82 10.93 0.69
N ASN A 279 24.10 10.35 1.86
CA ASN A 279 25.17 9.37 2.00
C ASN A 279 24.83 8.07 1.25
N GLU A 280 23.57 7.66 1.22
CA GLU A 280 23.14 6.47 0.48
C GLU A 280 23.34 6.65 -1.04
N LEU A 281 23.08 7.85 -1.58
CA LEU A 281 23.40 8.19 -2.97
C LEU A 281 24.89 8.06 -3.31
N SER A 282 25.76 8.27 -2.33
CA SER A 282 27.22 8.18 -2.52
C SER A 282 27.75 6.74 -2.48
N GLY A 283 26.90 5.78 -2.10
CA GLY A 283 27.23 4.36 -2.10
C GLY A 283 27.06 3.69 -3.47
N THR A 284 27.48 2.43 -3.58
CA THR A 284 27.16 1.58 -4.73
C THR A 284 25.76 0.99 -4.52
N ILE A 285 24.73 1.71 -4.95
CA ILE A 285 23.34 1.21 -4.94
C ILE A 285 22.91 0.81 -6.36
N SER A 286 21.84 0.02 -6.48
CA SER A 286 21.37 -0.41 -7.80
C SER A 286 20.68 0.73 -8.55
N ASP A 287 20.60 0.64 -9.89
CA ASP A 287 19.88 1.63 -10.71
C ASP A 287 18.41 1.79 -10.28
N ALA A 288 17.78 0.72 -9.79
CA ALA A 288 16.42 0.78 -9.26
C ALA A 288 16.36 1.57 -7.95
N ASP A 289 17.29 1.31 -7.02
CA ASP A 289 17.36 2.05 -5.75
C ASP A 289 17.62 3.55 -6.00
N HIS A 290 18.42 3.88 -7.03
CA HIS A 290 18.65 5.27 -7.43
C HIS A 290 17.36 5.99 -7.80
N ILE A 291 16.42 5.34 -8.51
CA ILE A 291 15.14 5.97 -8.90
C ILE A 291 14.32 6.32 -7.65
N TYR A 292 14.10 5.34 -6.76
CA TYR A 292 13.31 5.55 -5.54
C TYR A 292 13.94 6.56 -4.59
N LEU A 293 15.27 6.50 -4.42
CA LEU A 293 16.01 7.43 -3.57
C LEU A 293 15.99 8.85 -4.13
N ASN A 294 16.09 9.02 -5.46
CA ASN A 294 15.98 10.33 -6.10
C ASN A 294 14.59 10.94 -5.85
N GLU A 295 13.53 10.16 -6.06
CA GLU A 295 12.15 10.62 -5.83
C GLU A 295 11.92 10.99 -4.36
N CYS A 296 12.39 10.16 -3.43
CA CYS A 296 12.36 10.45 -2.00
C CYS A 296 13.08 11.75 -1.65
N LEU A 297 14.31 11.92 -2.15
CA LEU A 297 15.11 13.12 -1.92
C LEU A 297 14.43 14.38 -2.44
N VAL A 298 13.86 14.34 -3.65
CA VAL A 298 13.11 15.48 -4.20
C VAL A 298 11.93 15.85 -3.30
N ARG A 299 11.14 14.86 -2.86
CA ARG A 299 10.00 15.09 -1.96
C ARG A 299 10.43 15.70 -0.63
N VAL A 300 11.50 15.16 -0.02
CA VAL A 300 12.08 15.70 1.22
C VAL A 300 12.59 17.13 0.99
N MET A 301 13.22 17.40 -0.15
CA MET A 301 13.76 18.73 -0.49
C MET A 301 12.67 19.79 -0.70
N CYS A 302 11.49 19.43 -1.18
CA CYS A 302 10.35 20.36 -1.31
C CYS A 302 9.84 20.90 0.03
N SER A 303 10.23 20.27 1.12
CA SER A 303 9.55 20.32 2.42
C SER A 303 10.50 20.67 3.59
N PHE A 304 11.77 21.04 3.30
CA PHE A 304 12.83 21.14 4.30
C PHE A 304 13.40 22.57 4.43
N ASP A 305 12.76 23.39 5.28
CA ASP A 305 13.22 24.77 5.58
C ASP A 305 14.61 24.82 6.25
N GLU A 306 15.08 23.71 6.85
CA GLU A 306 16.31 23.67 7.62
C GLU A 306 17.56 23.32 6.79
N MET A 307 17.50 23.26 5.44
CA MET A 307 18.69 22.96 4.61
C MET A 307 19.87 23.89 4.88
N LYS A 308 19.63 25.11 5.39
CA LYS A 308 20.69 26.03 5.81
C LYS A 308 21.62 25.48 6.88
N GLN A 309 21.17 24.48 7.64
CA GLN A 309 21.94 23.82 8.69
C GLN A 309 22.84 22.69 8.15
N LEU A 310 22.73 22.35 6.86
CA LEU A 310 23.57 21.32 6.24
C LEU A 310 25.03 21.76 6.18
N LYS A 311 25.93 20.83 6.52
CA LYS A 311 27.38 21.05 6.40
C LYS A 311 27.77 21.10 4.92
N SER A 312 28.81 21.88 4.62
CA SER A 312 29.36 22.03 3.26
C SER A 312 29.57 20.68 2.58
N GLU A 313 30.17 19.70 3.26
CA GLU A 313 30.42 18.36 2.72
C GLU A 313 29.16 17.63 2.21
N THR A 314 28.03 17.72 2.93
CA THR A 314 26.78 17.10 2.49
C THR A 314 26.25 17.78 1.23
N VAL A 315 26.31 19.11 1.19
CA VAL A 315 25.93 19.91 0.02
C VAL A 315 26.82 19.59 -1.17
N GLU A 316 28.12 19.37 -0.93
CA GLU A 316 29.08 18.97 -1.95
C GLU A 316 28.71 17.64 -2.61
N LYS A 317 28.36 16.63 -1.81
CA LYS A 317 27.95 15.30 -2.28
C LYS A 317 26.65 15.35 -3.06
N LEU A 318 25.63 16.05 -2.52
CA LEU A 318 24.35 16.25 -3.19
C LEU A 318 24.53 16.90 -4.57
N PHE A 319 25.30 18.00 -4.62
CA PHE A 319 25.57 18.71 -5.87
C PHE A 319 26.28 17.83 -6.91
N TYR A 320 27.31 17.09 -6.48
CA TYR A 320 28.00 16.15 -7.36
C TYR A 320 27.05 15.09 -7.92
N PHE A 321 26.17 14.55 -7.09
CA PHE A 321 25.25 13.51 -7.52
C PHE A 321 24.21 14.02 -8.52
N ILE A 322 23.54 15.13 -8.19
CA ILE A 322 22.54 15.78 -9.07
C ILE A 322 23.11 16.08 -10.45
N ARG A 323 24.38 16.50 -10.51
CA ARG A 323 25.06 16.78 -11.78
C ARG A 323 25.28 15.52 -12.63
N ASN A 324 25.67 14.41 -12.00
CA ASN A 324 26.17 13.23 -12.70
C ASN A 324 25.10 12.17 -12.94
N VAL A 325 23.93 12.28 -12.31
CA VAL A 325 22.81 11.33 -12.48
C VAL A 325 21.69 11.99 -13.26
N THR A 326 21.40 11.44 -14.44
CA THR A 326 20.56 12.04 -15.49
C THR A 326 19.05 11.98 -15.23
N GLN A 327 18.61 11.52 -14.06
CA GLN A 327 17.19 11.27 -13.74
C GLN A 327 16.66 12.09 -12.55
N PHE A 328 17.40 13.09 -12.05
CA PHE A 328 16.94 13.94 -10.96
C PHE A 328 15.92 14.98 -11.47
N ASP A 329 14.63 14.72 -11.27
CA ASP A 329 13.58 15.70 -11.54
C ASP A 329 13.48 16.70 -10.38
N LEU A 330 14.21 17.81 -10.51
CA LEU A 330 14.18 18.90 -9.53
C LEU A 330 13.08 19.93 -9.82
N THR A 331 12.25 19.74 -10.85
CA THR A 331 11.17 20.66 -11.19
C THR A 331 10.16 20.89 -10.05
N PRO A 332 9.86 19.91 -9.15
CA PRO A 332 8.94 20.14 -8.04
C PRO A 332 9.47 21.11 -6.95
N ILE A 333 10.77 21.41 -6.94
CA ILE A 333 11.38 22.23 -5.89
C ILE A 333 11.16 23.72 -6.19
N SER A 334 10.52 24.43 -5.25
CA SER A 334 10.28 25.87 -5.37
C SER A 334 11.59 26.65 -5.32
N LEU A 335 11.90 27.42 -6.38
CA LEU A 335 13.04 28.35 -6.41
C LEU A 335 12.93 29.43 -5.34
N GLU A 336 11.72 29.89 -5.02
CA GLU A 336 11.50 30.88 -3.96
C GLU A 336 11.89 30.30 -2.60
N HIS A 337 11.48 29.06 -2.32
CA HIS A 337 11.81 28.36 -1.09
C HIS A 337 13.31 28.12 -0.98
N MET A 338 13.91 27.54 -2.03
CA MET A 338 15.34 27.33 -2.12
C MET A 338 16.14 28.63 -1.91
N SER A 339 15.80 29.69 -2.64
CA SER A 339 16.53 30.96 -2.55
C SER A 339 16.52 31.54 -1.12
N LYS A 340 15.39 31.43 -0.40
CA LYS A 340 15.30 31.86 1.01
C LYS A 340 16.20 31.04 1.93
N VAL A 341 16.21 29.72 1.79
CA VAL A 341 17.02 28.83 2.64
C VAL A 341 18.52 29.00 2.35
N PHE A 342 18.90 29.30 1.10
CA PHE A 342 20.30 29.36 0.70
C PHE A 342 21.02 30.66 1.00
N LEU A 343 20.32 31.80 0.97
CA LEU A 343 20.88 33.12 1.30
C LEU A 343 21.46 33.19 2.72
N ASP A 344 20.92 32.40 3.65
CA ASP A 344 21.35 32.38 5.05
C ASP A 344 22.56 31.45 5.33
N SER A 345 22.91 30.54 4.40
CA SER A 345 23.87 29.45 4.68
C SER A 345 25.35 29.77 4.43
N GLY A 346 25.64 30.73 3.53
CA GLY A 346 27.01 31.08 3.12
C GLY A 346 27.76 30.02 2.30
N ILE A 347 27.12 28.91 1.90
CA ILE A 347 27.76 27.84 1.09
C ILE A 347 27.53 28.10 -0.41
N VAL A 348 28.60 28.45 -1.14
CA VAL A 348 28.56 28.82 -2.57
C VAL A 348 27.97 27.73 -3.48
N ARG A 349 28.09 26.44 -3.13
CA ARG A 349 27.55 25.34 -3.96
C ARG A 349 26.03 25.30 -4.02
N TRP A 350 25.32 25.86 -3.04
CA TRP A 350 23.88 26.01 -3.14
C TRP A 350 23.49 26.92 -4.30
N LEU A 351 24.24 28.00 -4.57
CA LEU A 351 23.99 28.89 -5.71
C LEU A 351 24.05 28.14 -7.04
N GLY A 352 24.98 27.18 -7.15
CA GLY A 352 25.06 26.28 -8.29
C GLY A 352 23.80 25.46 -8.49
N LEU A 353 23.28 24.89 -7.41
CA LEU A 353 22.05 24.10 -7.46
C LEU A 353 20.82 24.94 -7.78
N VAL A 354 20.70 26.15 -7.21
CA VAL A 354 19.59 27.09 -7.53
C VAL A 354 19.61 27.45 -9.00
N ALA A 355 20.78 27.82 -9.54
CA ALA A 355 20.93 28.16 -10.94
C ALA A 355 20.55 26.97 -11.84
N TYR A 356 20.91 25.74 -11.45
CA TYR A 356 20.52 24.54 -12.17
C TYR A 356 19.01 24.30 -12.19
N VAL A 357 18.36 24.39 -11.04
CA VAL A 357 16.90 24.22 -10.97
C VAL A 357 16.18 25.33 -11.74
N ALA A 358 16.69 26.56 -11.70
CA ALA A 358 16.18 27.65 -12.53
C ALA A 358 16.26 27.31 -14.03
N LEU A 359 17.41 26.82 -14.49
CA LEU A 359 17.55 26.38 -15.88
C LEU A 359 16.62 25.21 -16.23
N LEU A 360 16.45 24.22 -15.34
CA LEU A 360 15.50 23.10 -15.53
C LEU A 360 14.05 23.58 -15.63
N GLN A 361 13.69 24.63 -14.89
CA GLN A 361 12.36 25.24 -14.93
C GLN A 361 12.19 26.25 -16.08
N GLY A 362 13.19 26.40 -16.97
CA GLY A 362 13.15 27.33 -18.10
C GLY A 362 13.31 28.80 -17.71
N ILE A 363 13.81 29.08 -16.50
CA ILE A 363 14.04 30.42 -15.98
C ILE A 363 15.41 30.92 -16.43
N ALA A 364 15.45 32.16 -16.90
CA ALA A 364 16.69 32.79 -17.34
C ALA A 364 17.65 33.01 -16.16
N VAL A 365 18.91 32.65 -16.38
CA VAL A 365 20.02 32.87 -15.43
C VAL A 365 21.13 33.64 -16.15
N THR A 366 21.63 34.72 -15.56
CA THR A 366 22.79 35.46 -16.08
C THR A 366 23.88 35.56 -15.02
N VAL A 367 25.14 35.57 -15.45
CA VAL A 367 26.30 35.68 -14.56
C VAL A 367 27.21 36.79 -15.02
N LYS A 368 27.63 37.65 -14.10
CA LYS A 368 28.59 38.74 -14.37
C LYS A 368 29.51 38.95 -13.18
N GLY A 369 30.80 38.68 -13.37
CA GLY A 369 31.80 38.77 -12.31
C GLY A 369 31.47 37.79 -11.17
N SER A 370 31.24 38.34 -9.98
CA SER A 370 30.88 37.59 -8.76
C SER A 370 29.37 37.43 -8.56
N CYS A 371 28.53 37.96 -9.46
CA CYS A 371 27.07 37.97 -9.30
C CYS A 371 26.35 36.99 -10.24
N ILE A 372 25.35 36.28 -9.70
CA ILE A 372 24.33 35.52 -10.45
C ILE A 372 23.00 36.26 -10.34
N TRP A 373 22.29 36.39 -11.46
CA TRP A 373 20.89 36.83 -11.49
C TRP A 373 19.98 35.74 -12.01
N ILE A 374 18.85 35.54 -11.35
CA ILE A 374 17.78 34.61 -11.73
C ILE A 374 16.50 35.39 -11.95
N TYR A 375 15.88 35.25 -13.13
CA TYR A 375 14.71 36.05 -13.54
C TYR A 375 13.43 35.22 -13.55
N ASP A 376 12.79 35.12 -12.40
CA ASP A 376 11.63 34.24 -12.15
C ASP A 376 10.28 34.76 -12.70
N GLY A 377 10.30 35.79 -13.54
CA GLY A 377 9.11 36.44 -14.11
C GLY A 377 8.35 37.36 -13.13
N LYS A 378 8.68 37.36 -11.83
CA LYS A 378 8.17 38.32 -10.83
C LYS A 378 9.23 39.36 -10.43
N GLY A 379 10.51 39.09 -10.68
CA GLY A 379 11.62 40.00 -10.48
C GLY A 379 12.97 39.37 -10.85
N SER A 380 14.05 39.94 -10.32
CA SER A 380 15.40 39.36 -10.41
C SER A 380 15.95 39.08 -9.02
N LEU A 381 16.31 37.83 -8.75
CA LEU A 381 17.05 37.45 -7.54
C LEU A 381 18.54 37.62 -7.82
N GLU A 382 19.22 38.46 -7.03
CA GLU A 382 20.66 38.70 -7.12
C GLU A 382 21.40 37.94 -6.03
N PHE A 383 22.46 37.23 -6.42
CA PHE A 383 23.34 36.50 -5.52
C PHE A 383 24.79 36.90 -5.75
N ASN A 384 25.50 37.27 -4.69
CA ASN A 384 26.91 37.66 -4.75
C ASN A 384 27.79 36.61 -4.06
N SER A 385 28.94 36.29 -4.66
CA SER A 385 29.91 35.33 -4.13
C SER A 385 31.32 35.89 -4.19
N ASP A 386 32.03 35.82 -3.06
CA ASP A 386 33.45 36.20 -2.96
C ASP A 386 34.40 35.23 -3.70
N ARG A 387 33.86 34.18 -4.34
CA ARG A 387 34.62 33.15 -5.08
C ARG A 387 34.17 33.04 -6.55
N PRO A 388 34.61 33.95 -7.44
CA PRO A 388 34.19 34.01 -8.84
C PRO A 388 34.62 32.79 -9.70
N GLU A 389 35.72 32.11 -9.34
CA GLU A 389 36.19 30.90 -10.02
C GLU A 389 35.23 29.71 -9.84
N LEU A 390 34.56 29.64 -8.68
CA LEU A 390 33.53 28.65 -8.39
C LEU A 390 32.27 28.91 -9.22
N LEU A 391 31.87 30.17 -9.43
CA LEU A 391 30.73 30.52 -10.30
C LEU A 391 30.94 30.05 -11.74
N ALA A 392 32.13 30.26 -12.29
CA ALA A 392 32.46 29.81 -13.64
C ALA A 392 32.37 28.27 -13.77
N SER A 393 32.90 27.54 -12.79
CA SER A 393 32.83 26.07 -12.75
C SER A 393 31.39 25.53 -12.60
N LEU A 394 30.50 26.29 -11.95
CA LEU A 394 29.10 25.93 -11.76
C LEU A 394 28.31 26.04 -13.07
N ILE A 395 28.54 27.08 -13.88
CA ILE A 395 27.91 27.23 -15.19
C ILE A 395 28.43 26.17 -16.17
N GLU A 396 29.74 25.91 -16.16
CA GLU A 396 30.39 24.92 -17.02
C GLU A 396 29.93 23.49 -16.68
N ALA A 397 29.61 23.22 -15.40
CA ALA A 397 29.05 21.96 -14.95
C ALA A 397 27.65 21.65 -15.52
N PHE A 398 26.82 22.67 -15.77
CA PHE A 398 25.46 22.51 -16.31
C PHE A 398 25.34 22.77 -17.81
N GLY A 399 26.33 23.45 -18.43
CA GLY A 399 26.39 23.67 -19.87
C GLY A 399 26.49 22.39 -20.72
N ASN A 400 26.84 21.24 -20.13
CA ASN A 400 26.86 19.94 -20.81
C ASN A 400 25.49 19.23 -20.87
N GLN A 401 24.45 19.68 -20.14
CA GLN A 401 23.06 19.25 -20.37
C GLN A 401 22.42 20.08 -21.49
N LYS A 402 23.04 19.99 -22.67
CA LYS A 402 22.94 20.92 -23.80
C LYS A 402 21.57 20.95 -24.51
N SER A 403 20.54 20.25 -24.03
CA SER A 403 19.21 20.23 -24.66
C SER A 403 18.20 21.20 -24.05
N ALA A 404 18.48 21.84 -22.91
CA ALA A 404 17.52 22.73 -22.23
C ALA A 404 17.87 24.23 -22.27
N ILE A 405 19.08 24.61 -22.71
CA ILE A 405 19.58 25.99 -22.57
C ILE A 405 19.37 26.86 -23.83
N GLU A 406 19.02 26.29 -24.98
CA GLU A 406 18.73 27.07 -26.20
C GLU A 406 17.24 27.38 -26.39
N CYS A 407 16.62 28.10 -25.45
CA CYS A 407 15.32 28.76 -25.71
C CYS A 407 15.10 30.11 -25.00
N GLY A 408 15.98 30.55 -24.09
CA GLY A 408 15.81 31.83 -23.38
C GLY A 408 16.55 33.04 -23.96
N TRP A 409 17.62 32.82 -24.74
CA TRP A 409 18.47 33.92 -25.22
C TRP A 409 17.98 34.57 -26.52
N SER A 410 17.25 33.84 -27.36
CA SER A 410 16.79 34.34 -28.67
C SER A 410 15.57 35.26 -28.59
N SER A 411 14.83 35.28 -27.47
CA SER A 411 13.63 36.09 -27.28
C SER A 411 13.90 37.49 -26.69
N MET A 412 15.10 37.75 -26.16
CA MET A 412 15.46 39.05 -25.56
C MET A 412 16.23 40.00 -26.50
N GLN A 413 16.70 39.55 -27.66
CA GLN A 413 17.34 40.44 -28.65
C GLN A 413 16.35 41.08 -29.65
N GLY A 414 15.05 40.93 -29.43
CA GLY A 414 14.00 41.29 -30.38
C GLY A 414 13.10 42.46 -29.99
N SER A 415 13.48 43.35 -29.08
CA SER A 415 12.71 44.58 -28.80
C SER A 415 13.53 45.63 -28.05
N ASP A 416 14.57 46.16 -28.70
CA ASP A 416 15.08 47.51 -28.41
C ASP A 416 15.63 48.07 -29.73
N ASN A 417 14.74 48.76 -30.45
CA ASN A 417 15.05 49.83 -31.41
C ASN A 417 13.79 50.64 -31.68
#